data_AF-A0A7S4CL96-F1
#
_entry.id   AF-A0A7S4CL96-F1
#
_cell.length_a   1.000
_cell.length_b   1.000
_cell.length_c   1.000
_cell.angle_alpha   90.00
_cell.angle_beta   90.00
_cell.angle_gamma   90.00
#
_symmetry.space_group_name_H-M   'P 1'
#
loop_
_entity.id
_entity.type
_entity.pdbx_description
1 polymer ?
#
loop_
_entity_poly.entity_id
_entity_poly.type
_entity_poly.pdbx_seq_one_letter_code
_entity_poly.pdbx_strand_id
1 'polypeptide(L)'
;DRRFDIGYAGSASIPPVVNIIKHTFPRYRSFWIFHKKSGQKIWRGVNTNVRNIKDKLAHLADTRIAMVHNTLGPILQNPHSYPYLVNHTALDVAFNESLAQYYLSTWEFYPVPQIKARMFESALAGALIVVWRDHHRLIERFFALDEFVYFDNEADFQRLVDDILAHPEQYEPIAKRAYERVVKDWSSEKMLDTVIMPAVREVATKHGIVVDPN
;
A
#
# COMPACT_ATOMS: atom_id res chain seq x y z
N ASP A 1 -3.13 6.82 -24.09
CA ASP A 1 -3.81 7.47 -22.95
C ASP A 1 -4.39 6.44 -22.00
N ARG A 2 -4.28 6.70 -20.70
CA ARG A 2 -4.87 5.85 -19.65
C ARG A 2 -6.35 6.20 -19.44
N ARG A 3 -7.19 5.18 -19.22
CA ARG A 3 -8.64 5.31 -19.02
C ARG A 3 -9.00 5.94 -17.68
N PHE A 4 -8.24 5.65 -16.63
CA PHE A 4 -8.49 6.14 -15.29
C PHE A 4 -7.44 7.16 -14.86
N ASP A 5 -7.92 8.23 -14.24
CA ASP A 5 -7.10 9.26 -13.61
C ASP A 5 -6.58 8.72 -12.27
N ILE A 6 -7.46 8.12 -11.46
CA ILE A 6 -7.14 7.61 -10.11
C ILE A 6 -7.68 6.20 -9.89
N GLY A 7 -6.88 5.37 -9.23
CA GLY A 7 -7.23 4.00 -8.85
C GLY A 7 -6.93 3.70 -7.39
N TYR A 8 -7.76 2.85 -6.78
CA TYR A 8 -7.54 2.30 -5.45
C TYR A 8 -7.89 0.81 -5.42
N ALA A 9 -7.08 -0.07 -4.82
CA ALA A 9 -7.32 -1.52 -4.87
C ALA A 9 -7.09 -2.26 -3.54
N GLY A 10 -8.09 -2.30 -2.66
CA GLY A 10 -8.06 -3.07 -1.41
C GLY A 10 -9.05 -2.55 -0.37
N SER A 11 -8.87 -2.89 0.91
CA SER A 11 -9.82 -2.50 1.96
C SER A 11 -9.65 -1.02 2.34
N ALA A 12 -10.66 -0.18 2.11
CA ALA A 12 -10.74 1.14 2.76
C ALA A 12 -11.59 1.01 4.02
N SER A 13 -10.94 0.61 5.11
CA SER A 13 -11.53 0.60 6.44
C SER A 13 -11.00 1.76 7.30
N ILE A 14 -10.17 2.63 6.72
CA ILE A 14 -9.46 3.71 7.40
C ILE A 14 -10.18 5.02 7.10
N PRO A 15 -10.69 5.79 8.09
CA PRO A 15 -11.61 6.90 7.82
C PRO A 15 -11.08 7.96 6.84
N PRO A 16 -9.83 8.46 6.95
CA PRO A 16 -9.24 9.36 5.95
C PRO A 16 -9.26 8.80 4.52
N VAL A 17 -8.91 7.52 4.34
CA VAL A 17 -8.92 6.86 3.02
C VAL A 17 -10.34 6.74 2.49
N VAL A 18 -11.30 6.41 3.35
CA VAL A 18 -12.72 6.34 3.00
C VAL A 18 -13.25 7.72 2.59
N ASN A 19 -12.88 8.78 3.31
CA ASN A 19 -13.29 10.14 3.00
C ASN A 19 -12.77 10.58 1.64
N ILE A 20 -11.48 10.36 1.36
CA ILE A 20 -10.89 10.64 0.03
C ILE A 20 -11.64 9.90 -1.09
N ILE A 21 -11.93 8.61 -0.91
CA ILE A 21 -12.68 7.84 -1.90
C ILE A 21 -14.11 8.38 -2.07
N LYS A 22 -14.76 8.85 -1.00
CA LYS A 22 -16.13 9.36 -1.08
C LYS A 22 -16.22 10.76 -1.66
N HIS A 23 -15.26 11.63 -1.38
CA HIS A 23 -15.36 13.07 -1.63
C HIS A 23 -14.48 13.54 -2.80
N THR A 24 -13.32 12.90 -2.99
CA THR A 24 -12.36 13.28 -4.03
C THR A 24 -12.55 12.46 -5.30
N PHE A 25 -12.61 11.12 -5.20
CA PHE A 25 -12.67 10.23 -6.38
C PHE A 25 -13.81 10.52 -7.37
N PRO A 26 -15.03 10.92 -6.94
CA PRO A 26 -16.12 11.24 -7.89
C PRO A 26 -15.85 12.41 -8.82
N ARG A 27 -14.82 13.22 -8.55
CA ARG A 27 -14.42 14.36 -9.40
C ARG A 27 -13.57 13.95 -10.60
N TYR A 28 -13.14 12.70 -10.67
CA TYR A 28 -12.20 12.19 -11.66
C TYR A 28 -12.69 10.90 -12.30
N ARG A 29 -12.08 10.49 -13.41
CA ARG A 29 -12.33 9.16 -13.99
C ARG A 29 -11.64 8.12 -13.12
N SER A 30 -12.35 7.62 -12.12
CA SER A 30 -11.75 6.77 -11.08
C SER A 30 -12.34 5.37 -11.05
N PHE A 31 -11.60 4.45 -10.43
CA PHE A 31 -12.12 3.17 -9.95
C PHE A 31 -11.59 2.90 -8.56
N TRP A 32 -12.31 2.10 -7.80
CA TRP A 32 -11.80 1.55 -6.56
C TRP A 32 -12.33 0.14 -6.36
N ILE A 33 -11.46 -0.76 -5.93
CA ILE A 33 -11.75 -2.19 -5.79
C ILE A 33 -11.76 -2.54 -4.30
N PHE A 34 -12.88 -3.06 -3.80
CA PHE A 34 -13.00 -3.57 -2.43
C PHE A 34 -13.05 -5.09 -2.37
N HIS A 35 -12.51 -5.66 -1.29
CA HIS A 35 -12.79 -7.02 -0.87
C HIS A 35 -14.05 -7.01 0.00
N LYS A 36 -15.13 -7.66 -0.43
CA LYS A 36 -16.29 -7.87 0.44
C LYS A 36 -16.01 -9.04 1.40
N LYS A 37 -16.12 -8.84 2.71
CA LYS A 37 -16.10 -9.92 3.71
C LYS A 37 -17.48 -10.59 3.73
N SER A 38 -17.59 -11.77 3.10
CA SER A 38 -18.44 -12.94 3.43
C SER A 38 -18.85 -13.71 2.17
N GLY A 39 -18.44 -14.98 2.05
CA GLY A 39 -19.02 -16.00 1.16
C GLY A 39 -18.92 -15.82 -0.37
N GLN A 40 -18.70 -14.62 -0.88
CA GLN A 40 -18.60 -14.32 -2.31
C GLN A 40 -17.36 -13.48 -2.57
N LYS A 41 -16.31 -14.11 -3.12
CA LYS A 41 -15.15 -13.42 -3.69
C LYS A 41 -15.61 -12.58 -4.88
N ILE A 42 -16.05 -11.35 -4.64
CA ILE A 42 -16.34 -10.40 -5.71
C ILE A 42 -15.59 -9.12 -5.40
N TRP A 43 -14.60 -8.84 -6.24
CA TRP A 43 -13.95 -7.55 -6.34
C TRP A 43 -14.95 -6.59 -6.99
N ARG A 44 -15.77 -5.90 -6.19
CA ARG A 44 -16.65 -4.88 -6.77
C ARG A 44 -15.84 -3.60 -6.93
N GLY A 45 -15.43 -3.36 -8.17
CA GLY A 45 -15.14 -2.01 -8.63
C GLY A 45 -16.43 -1.22 -8.65
N VAL A 46 -16.48 -0.03 -8.05
CA VAL A 46 -17.50 0.92 -8.51
C VAL A 46 -17.08 1.31 -9.93
N ASN A 47 -17.97 1.06 -10.90
CA ASN A 47 -17.78 1.23 -12.34
C ASN A 47 -16.84 0.23 -13.07
N THR A 48 -16.42 -0.88 -12.44
CA THR A 48 -15.61 -1.92 -13.12
C THR A 48 -15.94 -3.35 -12.67
N ASN A 49 -15.74 -4.34 -13.56
CA ASN A 49 -15.97 -5.76 -13.29
C ASN A 49 -14.63 -6.47 -13.06
N VAL A 50 -14.14 -6.44 -11.82
CA VAL A 50 -12.90 -7.11 -11.43
C VAL A 50 -13.28 -8.51 -10.92
N ARG A 51 -12.68 -9.56 -11.47
CA ARG A 51 -12.99 -10.95 -11.05
C ARG A 51 -11.77 -11.65 -10.47
N ASN A 52 -10.59 -11.26 -10.92
CA ASN A 52 -9.33 -11.90 -10.55
C ASN A 52 -8.19 -10.87 -10.47
N ILE A 53 -6.99 -11.35 -10.13
CA ILE A 53 -5.79 -10.54 -10.02
C ILE A 53 -5.38 -9.91 -11.35
N LYS A 54 -5.56 -10.62 -12.47
CA LYS A 54 -5.24 -10.11 -13.81
C LYS A 54 -6.12 -8.91 -14.15
N ASP A 55 -7.41 -8.94 -13.85
CA ASP A 55 -8.31 -7.81 -14.07
C ASP A 55 -7.90 -6.61 -13.22
N LYS A 56 -7.56 -6.85 -11.94
CA LYS A 56 -7.05 -5.81 -11.03
C LYS A 56 -5.79 -5.16 -11.60
N LEU A 57 -4.82 -5.95 -12.04
CA LEU A 57 -3.58 -5.44 -12.62
C LEU A 57 -3.81 -4.71 -13.94
N ALA A 58 -4.72 -5.18 -14.78
CA ALA A 58 -5.10 -4.50 -16.02
C ALA A 58 -5.72 -3.13 -15.73
N HIS A 59 -6.59 -3.02 -14.72
CA HIS A 59 -7.13 -1.74 -14.28
C HIS A 59 -6.03 -0.81 -13.77
N LEU A 60 -5.13 -1.30 -12.91
CA LEU A 60 -3.98 -0.51 -12.43
C LEU A 60 -3.08 -0.04 -13.58
N ALA A 61 -2.83 -0.88 -14.59
CA ALA A 61 -2.04 -0.51 -15.76
C ALA A 61 -2.70 0.60 -16.59
N ASP A 62 -4.03 0.65 -16.57
CA ASP A 62 -4.84 1.67 -17.23
C ASP A 62 -5.14 2.88 -16.31
N THR A 63 -4.38 3.03 -15.22
CA THR A 63 -4.53 4.11 -14.22
C THR A 63 -3.34 5.04 -14.17
N ARG A 64 -3.53 6.36 -14.19
CA ARG A 64 -2.41 7.30 -13.99
C ARG A 64 -1.89 7.30 -12.56
N ILE A 65 -2.78 7.48 -11.59
CA ILE A 65 -2.45 7.61 -10.17
C ILE A 65 -3.00 6.42 -9.38
N ALA A 66 -2.15 5.69 -8.68
CA ALA A 66 -2.57 4.68 -7.72
C ALA A 66 -2.48 5.22 -6.29
N MET A 67 -3.64 5.34 -5.63
CA MET A 67 -3.69 5.72 -4.22
C MET A 67 -3.33 4.52 -3.33
N VAL A 68 -2.33 4.70 -2.48
CA VAL A 68 -1.76 3.67 -1.59
C VAL A 68 -1.78 4.14 -0.14
N HIS A 69 -1.94 3.19 0.78
CA HIS A 69 -1.62 3.37 2.21
C HIS A 69 -1.05 2.05 2.74
N ASN A 70 -0.21 2.13 3.76
CA ASN A 70 0.51 0.98 4.31
C ASN A 70 0.12 0.65 5.75
N THR A 71 -1.11 0.99 6.13
CA THR A 71 -1.61 0.80 7.50
C THR A 71 -2.85 -0.10 7.52
N LEU A 72 -3.08 -0.74 8.66
CA LEU A 72 -4.28 -1.49 8.98
C LEU A 72 -4.83 -0.98 10.32
N GLY A 73 -6.16 -0.94 10.47
CA GLY A 73 -6.80 -0.45 11.69
C GLY A 73 -7.27 1.01 11.57
N PRO A 74 -8.11 1.46 12.49
CA PRO A 74 -8.65 2.81 12.44
C PRO A 74 -7.58 3.81 12.92
N ILE A 75 -7.58 5.02 12.37
CA ILE A 75 -6.78 6.13 12.89
C ILE A 75 -7.67 6.82 13.92
N LEU A 76 -7.70 6.30 15.15
CA LEU A 76 -8.59 6.87 16.16
C LEU A 76 -7.93 7.91 17.07
N GLN A 77 -6.60 8.09 17.05
CA GLN A 77 -5.96 9.09 17.91
C GLN A 77 -4.71 9.74 17.29
N ASN A 78 -4.40 10.93 17.81
CA ASN A 78 -3.19 11.70 17.50
C ASN A 78 -1.94 10.83 17.74
N PRO A 79 -1.15 10.50 16.70
CA PRO A 79 0.03 9.64 16.84
C PRO A 79 1.10 10.26 17.75
N HIS A 80 1.07 11.57 17.99
CA HIS A 80 1.97 12.26 18.93
C HIS A 80 1.77 11.84 20.40
N SER A 81 0.65 11.20 20.74
CA SER A 81 0.40 10.74 22.11
C SER A 81 1.26 9.52 22.51
N TYR A 82 1.90 8.83 21.54
CA TYR A 82 2.64 7.59 21.80
C TYR A 82 3.93 7.50 20.95
N PRO A 83 5.01 8.22 21.36
CA PRO A 83 6.27 8.26 20.61
C PRO A 83 6.95 6.91 20.42
N TYR A 84 6.61 5.90 21.24
CA TYR A 84 7.11 4.53 21.13
C TYR A 84 6.58 3.75 19.92
N LEU A 85 5.56 4.26 19.21
CA LEU A 85 4.93 3.60 18.06
C LEU A 85 5.44 4.11 16.72
N VAL A 86 6.31 5.11 16.75
CA VAL A 86 6.93 5.66 15.55
C VAL A 86 8.14 4.78 15.22
N ASN A 87 8.25 4.37 13.95
CA ASN A 87 9.37 3.61 13.36
C ASN A 87 9.36 2.08 13.47
N HIS A 88 8.33 1.44 14.05
CA HIS A 88 8.21 -0.01 13.96
C HIS A 88 7.62 -0.45 12.62
N THR A 89 8.27 -1.37 11.92
CA THR A 89 7.75 -1.94 10.69
C THR A 89 6.84 -3.12 10.92
N ALA A 90 6.12 -3.52 9.87
CA ALA A 90 5.37 -4.77 9.87
C ALA A 90 6.26 -5.98 10.20
N LEU A 91 7.55 -5.96 9.82
CA LEU A 91 8.49 -7.03 10.14
C LEU A 91 8.95 -6.94 11.59
N ASP A 92 9.26 -5.75 12.10
CA ASP A 92 9.59 -5.56 13.52
C ASP A 92 8.45 -6.07 14.41
N VAL A 93 7.20 -5.77 14.03
CA VAL A 93 6.00 -6.30 14.70
C VAL A 93 5.87 -7.81 14.55
N ALA A 94 6.17 -8.37 13.38
CA ALA A 94 6.01 -9.80 13.12
C ALA A 94 7.02 -10.68 13.89
N PHE A 95 8.26 -10.21 14.09
CA PHE A 95 9.33 -11.00 14.73
C PHE A 95 9.57 -10.66 16.20
N ASN A 96 9.01 -9.56 16.71
CA ASN A 96 9.06 -9.23 18.12
C ASN A 96 7.73 -9.59 18.80
N GLU A 97 7.71 -10.67 19.58
CA GLU A 97 6.52 -11.16 20.26
C GLU A 97 5.89 -10.15 21.21
N SER A 98 6.70 -9.41 21.98
CA SER A 98 6.20 -8.36 22.87
C SER A 98 5.55 -7.23 22.07
N LEU A 99 6.11 -6.89 20.92
CA LEU A 99 5.57 -5.87 20.04
C LEU A 99 4.30 -6.35 19.33
N ALA A 100 4.26 -7.60 18.87
CA ALA A 100 3.08 -8.24 18.30
C ALA A 100 1.91 -8.23 19.29
N GLN A 101 2.16 -8.66 20.53
CA GLN A 101 1.15 -8.65 21.60
C GLN A 101 0.66 -7.23 21.90
N TYR A 102 1.58 -6.27 21.93
CA TYR A 102 1.22 -4.86 22.10
C TYR A 102 0.28 -4.38 20.98
N TYR A 103 0.64 -4.59 19.70
CA TYR A 103 -0.21 -4.18 18.58
C TYR A 103 -1.55 -4.94 18.57
N LEU A 104 -1.57 -6.23 18.93
CA LEU A 104 -2.81 -7.00 19.08
C LEU A 104 -3.72 -6.45 20.18
N SER A 105 -3.15 -5.97 21.30
CA SER A 105 -3.92 -5.37 22.39
C SER A 105 -4.41 -3.95 22.09
N THR A 106 -3.83 -3.29 21.09
CA THR A 106 -4.07 -1.87 20.81
C THR A 106 -4.59 -1.59 19.39
N TRP A 107 -4.80 -2.62 18.56
CA TRP A 107 -5.20 -2.52 17.15
C TRP A 107 -6.51 -1.77 16.89
N GLU A 108 -7.40 -1.68 17.89
CA GLU A 108 -8.63 -0.90 17.81
C GLU A 108 -8.38 0.61 17.88
N PHE A 109 -7.22 1.02 18.39
CA PHE A 109 -6.88 2.42 18.62
C PHE A 109 -5.73 2.91 17.72
N TYR A 110 -4.86 1.99 17.27
CA TYR A 110 -3.66 2.35 16.50
C TYR A 110 -3.59 1.69 15.13
N PRO A 111 -3.14 2.45 14.13
CA PRO A 111 -2.73 1.89 12.85
C PRO A 111 -1.51 0.97 12.99
N VAL A 112 -1.69 -0.29 12.62
CA VAL A 112 -0.65 -1.32 12.50
C VAL A 112 0.05 -1.17 11.15
N PRO A 113 1.39 -1.20 11.08
CA PRO A 113 2.09 -1.20 9.80
C PRO A 113 1.77 -2.49 9.04
N GLN A 114 1.52 -2.39 7.73
CA GLN A 114 1.27 -3.54 6.88
C GLN A 114 1.96 -3.39 5.52
N ILE A 115 2.80 -4.37 5.17
CA ILE A 115 3.31 -4.51 3.81
C ILE A 115 2.14 -4.95 2.93
N LYS A 116 1.68 -4.07 2.05
CA LYS A 116 0.63 -4.39 1.08
C LYS A 116 1.24 -4.59 -0.30
N ALA A 117 0.83 -5.64 -0.99
CA ALA A 117 1.25 -5.91 -2.37
C ALA A 117 0.99 -4.72 -3.33
N ARG A 118 0.03 -3.84 -2.99
CA ARG A 118 -0.41 -2.76 -3.87
C ARG A 118 0.68 -1.80 -4.30
N MET A 119 1.62 -1.41 -3.44
CA MET A 119 2.70 -0.52 -3.87
C MET A 119 3.54 -1.16 -4.98
N PHE A 120 3.81 -2.46 -4.88
CA PHE A 120 4.52 -3.21 -5.91
C PHE A 120 3.68 -3.41 -7.17
N GLU A 121 2.41 -3.78 -7.03
CA GLU A 121 1.48 -3.96 -8.15
C GLU A 121 1.27 -2.66 -8.94
N SER A 122 1.16 -1.53 -8.25
CA SER A 122 1.01 -0.20 -8.84
C SER A 122 2.27 0.24 -9.58
N ALA A 123 3.45 0.04 -8.98
CA ALA A 123 4.73 0.28 -9.66
C ALA A 123 4.88 -0.61 -10.90
N LEU A 124 4.60 -1.90 -10.81
CA LEU A 124 4.66 -2.83 -11.96
C LEU A 124 3.67 -2.48 -13.07
N ALA A 125 2.51 -1.93 -12.70
CA ALA A 125 1.54 -1.38 -13.63
C ALA A 125 1.96 -0.01 -14.23
N GLY A 126 3.11 0.51 -13.82
CA GLY A 126 3.64 1.81 -14.23
C GLY A 126 2.78 2.98 -13.76
N ALA A 127 1.87 2.79 -12.80
CA ALA A 127 1.08 3.88 -12.24
C ALA A 127 1.94 4.69 -11.25
N LEU A 128 1.72 6.00 -11.20
CA LEU A 128 2.34 6.84 -10.18
C LEU A 128 1.78 6.45 -8.82
N ILE A 129 2.66 6.09 -7.89
CA ILE A 129 2.27 5.80 -6.52
C ILE A 129 2.09 7.12 -5.78
N VAL A 130 0.85 7.40 -5.38
CA VAL A 130 0.52 8.52 -4.49
C VAL A 130 0.08 7.90 -3.15
N VAL A 131 0.96 8.01 -2.15
CA VAL A 131 0.88 7.27 -0.90
C VAL A 131 0.55 8.19 0.26
N TRP A 132 -0.36 7.74 1.14
CA TRP A 132 -0.67 8.48 2.35
C TRP A 132 0.54 8.47 3.28
N ARG A 133 0.95 9.65 3.77
CA ARG A 133 2.05 9.78 4.71
C ARG A 133 1.63 9.32 6.10
N ASP A 134 1.80 8.03 6.37
CA ASP A 134 1.67 7.48 7.71
C ASP A 134 2.98 7.62 8.52
N HIS A 135 2.86 7.53 9.84
CA HIS A 135 3.97 7.55 10.80
C HIS A 135 4.97 6.38 10.67
N HIS A 136 4.63 5.31 9.96
CA HIS A 136 5.54 4.17 9.74
C HIS A 136 6.44 4.37 8.53
N ARG A 137 6.01 5.20 7.58
CA ARG A 137 6.72 5.49 6.31
C ARG A 137 7.21 4.23 5.61
N LEU A 138 6.41 3.16 5.69
CA LEU A 138 6.83 1.81 5.29
C LEU A 138 7.27 1.73 3.82
N ILE A 139 6.73 2.60 2.96
CA ILE A 139 7.11 2.68 1.54
C ILE A 139 8.59 3.01 1.33
N GLU A 140 9.21 3.81 2.22
CA GLU A 140 10.61 4.25 2.11
C GLU A 140 11.60 3.08 2.27
N ARG A 141 11.16 1.92 2.76
CA ARG A 141 11.98 0.71 2.81
C ARG A 141 12.07 -0.04 1.48
N PHE A 142 11.13 0.20 0.58
CA PHE A 142 11.03 -0.50 -0.69
C PHE A 142 11.32 0.42 -1.88
N PHE A 143 11.11 1.73 -1.70
CA PHE A 143 11.24 2.74 -2.72
C PHE A 143 12.02 3.95 -2.19
N ALA A 144 12.80 4.59 -3.06
CA ALA A 144 13.44 5.87 -2.79
C ALA A 144 12.42 7.02 -2.83
N LEU A 145 12.75 8.15 -2.19
CA LEU A 145 11.84 9.32 -2.09
C LEU A 145 11.46 9.93 -3.45
N ASP A 146 12.23 9.65 -4.51
CA ASP A 146 11.98 10.09 -5.87
C ASP A 146 11.26 9.02 -6.72
N GLU A 147 10.74 7.96 -6.11
CA GLU A 147 10.01 6.85 -6.75
C GLU A 147 8.50 6.85 -6.38
N PHE A 148 8.04 7.82 -5.60
CA PHE A 148 6.62 7.97 -5.24
C PHE A 148 6.32 9.40 -4.77
N VAL A 149 5.05 9.72 -4.51
CA VAL A 149 4.61 11.03 -4.00
C VAL A 149 3.80 10.85 -2.73
N TYR A 150 4.11 11.60 -1.68
CA TYR A 150 3.32 11.64 -0.45
C TYR A 150 2.11 12.57 -0.58
N PHE A 151 1.02 12.21 0.09
CA PHE A 151 -0.04 13.14 0.47
C PHE A 151 -0.35 13.03 1.96
N ASP A 152 -0.75 14.14 2.58
CA ASP A 152 -0.95 14.20 4.03
C ASP A 152 -2.44 14.16 4.44
N ASN A 153 -3.32 14.69 3.60
CA ASN A 153 -4.77 14.76 3.85
C ASN A 153 -5.57 14.84 2.55
N GLU A 154 -6.90 14.95 2.64
CA GLU A 154 -7.80 15.00 1.48
C GLU A 154 -7.56 16.18 0.55
N ALA A 155 -7.39 17.39 1.10
CA ALA A 155 -7.16 18.60 0.29
C ALA A 155 -5.81 18.53 -0.44
N ASP A 156 -4.78 18.05 0.23
CA ASP A 156 -3.46 17.82 -0.37
C ASP A 156 -3.50 16.74 -1.45
N PHE A 157 -4.19 15.62 -1.20
CA PHE A 157 -4.39 14.58 -2.20
C PHE A 157 -5.09 15.12 -3.45
N GLN A 158 -6.16 15.90 -3.28
CA GLN A 158 -6.86 16.50 -4.41
C GLN A 158 -5.94 17.44 -5.20
N ARG A 159 -5.23 18.34 -4.53
CA ARG A 159 -4.29 19.26 -5.17
C ARG A 159 -3.23 18.51 -5.97
N LEU A 160 -2.67 17.44 -5.41
CA LEU A 160 -1.68 16.61 -6.09
C LEU A 160 -2.27 15.94 -7.33
N VAL A 161 -3.48 15.39 -7.24
CA VAL A 161 -4.15 14.80 -8.41
C VAL A 161 -4.32 15.84 -9.52
N ASP A 162 -4.83 17.04 -9.19
CA ASP A 162 -5.05 18.10 -10.18
C ASP A 162 -3.72 18.50 -10.87
N ASP A 163 -2.65 18.64 -10.08
CA ASP A 163 -1.31 18.97 -10.58
C ASP A 163 -0.71 17.86 -11.46
N ILE A 164 -0.83 16.59 -11.05
CA ILE A 164 -0.35 15.44 -11.82
C ILE A 164 -1.09 15.32 -13.16
N LEU A 165 -2.40 15.60 -13.18
CA LEU A 165 -3.18 15.54 -14.41
C LEU A 165 -2.88 16.71 -15.36
N ALA A 166 -2.52 17.87 -14.81
CA ALA A 166 -2.11 19.04 -15.59
C ALA A 166 -0.68 18.92 -16.14
N HIS A 167 0.21 18.22 -15.42
CA HIS A 167 1.65 18.14 -15.71
C HIS A 167 2.20 16.70 -15.73
N PRO A 168 1.59 15.76 -16.48
CA PRO A 168 1.96 14.34 -16.41
C PRO A 168 3.44 14.07 -16.71
N GLU A 169 4.06 14.85 -17.58
CA GLU A 169 5.46 14.74 -17.97
C GLU A 169 6.43 14.92 -16.80
N GLN A 170 6.04 15.66 -15.76
CA GLN A 170 6.86 15.86 -14.56
C GLN A 170 6.88 14.62 -13.67
N TYR A 171 5.82 13.82 -13.73
CA TYR A 171 5.59 12.68 -12.84
C TYR A 171 5.89 11.32 -13.49
N GLU A 172 5.85 11.24 -14.83
CA GLU A 172 6.22 10.02 -15.56
C GLU A 172 7.59 9.45 -15.19
N PRO A 173 8.66 10.27 -15.01
CA PRO A 173 9.95 9.75 -14.55
C PRO A 173 9.90 9.11 -13.16
N ILE A 174 9.05 9.62 -12.25
CA ILE A 174 8.88 9.08 -10.89
C ILE A 174 8.27 7.68 -10.98
N ALA A 175 7.16 7.54 -11.72
CA ALA A 175 6.50 6.24 -11.94
C ALA A 175 7.43 5.24 -12.64
N LYS A 176 8.25 5.70 -13.60
CA LYS A 176 9.22 4.86 -14.30
C LYS A 176 10.30 4.33 -13.36
N ARG A 177 10.87 5.16 -12.48
CA ARG A 177 11.87 4.70 -11.50
C ARG A 177 11.27 3.68 -10.53
N ALA A 178 10.03 3.89 -10.08
CA ALA A 178 9.31 2.92 -9.25
C ALA A 178 9.13 1.56 -9.95
N TYR A 179 8.76 1.58 -11.23
CA TYR A 179 8.66 0.37 -12.05
C TYR A 179 10.02 -0.36 -12.14
N GLU A 180 11.07 0.37 -12.53
CA GLU A 180 12.42 -0.16 -12.66
C GLU A 180 12.94 -0.75 -11.34
N ARG A 181 12.66 -0.08 -10.22
CA ARG A 181 12.94 -0.56 -8.87
C ARG A 181 12.30 -1.93 -8.62
N VAL A 182 11.01 -2.09 -8.88
CA VAL A 182 10.32 -3.35 -8.59
C VAL A 182 10.79 -4.47 -9.49
N VAL A 183 10.96 -4.21 -10.79
CA VAL A 183 11.51 -5.21 -11.73
C VAL A 183 12.90 -5.67 -11.30
N LYS A 184 13.74 -4.72 -10.87
CA LYS A 184 15.11 -5.02 -10.45
C LYS A 184 15.16 -5.73 -9.11
N ASP A 185 14.49 -5.21 -8.09
CA ASP A 185 14.77 -5.52 -6.69
C ASP A 185 13.65 -6.27 -5.96
N TRP A 186 12.43 -6.31 -6.51
CA TRP A 186 11.25 -6.83 -5.80
C TRP A 186 10.42 -7.80 -6.64
N SER A 187 11.07 -8.67 -7.42
CA SER A 187 10.41 -9.86 -7.96
C SER A 187 9.89 -10.77 -6.84
N SER A 188 8.96 -11.67 -7.15
CA SER A 188 8.46 -12.62 -6.14
C SER A 188 9.58 -13.49 -5.56
N GLU A 189 10.54 -13.90 -6.38
CA GLU A 189 11.75 -14.62 -5.94
C GLU A 189 12.57 -13.76 -4.99
N LYS A 190 12.87 -12.50 -5.35
CA LYS A 190 13.62 -11.60 -4.46
C LYS A 190 12.88 -11.34 -3.15
N MET A 191 11.56 -11.16 -3.17
CA MET A 191 10.78 -10.98 -1.94
C MET A 191 10.81 -12.23 -1.07
N LEU A 192 10.75 -13.41 -1.68
CA LEU A 192 10.91 -14.68 -0.98
C LEU A 192 12.30 -14.74 -0.30
N ASP A 193 13.36 -14.47 -1.05
CA ASP A 193 14.74 -14.62 -0.57
C ASP A 193 15.18 -13.55 0.43
N THR A 194 14.73 -12.31 0.25
CA THR A 194 15.20 -11.16 1.04
C THR A 194 14.34 -10.85 2.25
N VAL A 195 13.06 -11.24 2.23
CA VAL A 195 12.10 -10.90 3.29
C VAL A 195 11.52 -12.16 3.94
N ILE A 196 10.91 -13.05 3.15
CA ILE A 196 10.11 -14.16 3.71
C ILE A 196 10.97 -15.29 4.27
N MET A 197 11.98 -15.77 3.53
CA MET A 197 12.82 -16.88 3.99
C MET A 197 13.71 -16.52 5.19
N PRO A 198 14.33 -15.33 5.26
CA PRO A 198 15.03 -14.90 6.47
C PRO A 198 14.12 -14.90 7.69
N ALA A 199 12.92 -14.34 7.56
CA ALA A 199 11.87 -14.35 8.56
C ALA A 199 11.47 -15.76 9.02
N VAL A 200 11.21 -16.66 8.08
CA VAL A 200 10.85 -18.06 8.37
C VAL A 200 11.98 -18.76 9.11
N ARG A 201 13.23 -18.57 8.69
CA ARG A 201 14.41 -19.18 9.33
C ARG A 201 14.63 -18.67 10.75
N GLU A 202 14.42 -17.38 10.99
CA GLU A 202 14.52 -16.78 12.32
C GLU A 202 13.49 -17.42 13.28
N VAL A 203 12.22 -17.47 12.87
CA VAL A 203 11.15 -18.09 13.66
C VAL A 203 11.43 -19.57 13.89
N ALA A 204 11.81 -20.31 12.85
CA ALA A 204 12.12 -21.73 12.97
C ALA A 204 13.27 -21.98 13.95
N THR A 205 14.33 -21.18 13.90
CA THR A 205 15.46 -21.24 14.84
C THR A 205 15.01 -21.01 16.28
N LYS A 206 14.16 -19.99 16.52
CA LYS A 206 13.58 -19.71 17.86
C LYS A 206 12.81 -20.91 18.43
N HIS A 207 12.21 -21.73 17.56
CA HIS A 207 11.39 -22.88 17.94
C HIS A 207 12.08 -24.24 17.76
N GLY A 208 13.38 -24.27 17.46
CA GLY A 208 14.12 -25.53 17.24
C GLY A 208 13.66 -26.33 16.02
N ILE A 209 13.02 -25.66 15.05
CA ILE A 209 12.56 -26.26 13.79
C ILE A 209 13.69 -26.11 12.77
N VAL A 210 14.03 -27.20 12.09
CA VAL A 210 14.96 -27.19 10.96
C VAL A 210 14.19 -26.83 9.69
N VAL A 211 14.58 -25.74 9.03
CA VAL A 211 14.03 -25.35 7.72
C VAL A 211 14.90 -26.00 6.64
N ASP A 212 14.29 -26.83 5.79
CA ASP A 212 14.96 -27.32 4.59
C ASP A 212 15.34 -26.14 3.70
N PRO A 213 16.61 -26.01 3.29
CA PRO A 213 17.03 -24.95 2.38
C PRO A 213 16.52 -25.12 0.93
N ASN A 214 15.95 -26.27 0.58
CA ASN A 214 15.42 -26.60 -0.75
C ASN A 214 13.89 -26.51 -0.84
#